data_AF-A0A5P8AS30-F1
#
_entry.id   AF-A0A5P8AS30-F1
#
_cell.length_a   1.000
_cell.length_b   1.000
_cell.length_c   1.000
_cell.angle_alpha   90.00
_cell.angle_beta   90.00
_cell.angle_gamma   90.00
#
_symmetry.space_group_name_H-M   'P 1'
#
loop_
_entity.id
_entity.type
_entity.pdbx_description
1 polymer ?
#
loop_
_entity_poly.entity_id
_entity_poly.type
_entity_poly.pdbx_seq_one_letter_code
_entity_poly.pdbx_strand_id
1 'polypeptide(L)'
;SRDRTSSSYIYESSLKSRSYILDMTSQYSNQDVTLVFYKSDDGKPIYLDIYVDATINASSTKYTKVVNLKYSDESQKLMIFYRAAQNAFRDDYGPLFTGWYIQKRTYRSGNAVPILIKL
;
A
#
# COMPACT_ATOMS: atom_id res chain seq x y z
N SER A 1 5.63 18.61 2.96
CA SER A 1 5.30 17.71 4.08
C SER A 1 4.52 16.52 3.54
N ARG A 2 4.48 15.38 4.25
CA ARG A 2 3.67 14.22 3.83
C ARG A 2 2.26 14.35 4.39
N ASP A 3 1.26 14.05 3.57
CA ASP A 3 -0.15 14.04 3.98
C ASP A 3 -0.49 12.71 4.67
N ARG A 4 -1.05 12.78 5.86
CA ARG A 4 -1.54 11.59 6.56
C ARG A 4 -2.94 11.23 6.07
N THR A 5 -3.19 9.96 5.76
CA THR A 5 -4.50 9.50 5.25
C THR A 5 -4.87 8.13 5.80
N SER A 6 -6.15 7.98 6.18
CA SER A 6 -6.76 6.70 6.58
C SER A 6 -7.58 6.06 5.45
N SER A 7 -7.48 6.59 4.23
CA SER A 7 -8.25 6.12 3.07
C SER A 7 -7.86 4.68 2.68
N SER A 8 -8.85 3.82 2.44
CA SER A 8 -8.62 2.45 1.98
C SER A 8 -8.21 2.35 0.51
N TYR A 9 -8.39 3.42 -0.27
CA TYR A 9 -8.02 3.48 -1.68
C TYR A 9 -7.30 4.80 -1.98
N ILE A 10 -6.17 4.72 -2.67
CA ILE A 10 -5.42 5.88 -3.16
C ILE A 10 -5.09 5.67 -4.62
N TYR A 11 -5.58 6.54 -5.48
CA TYR A 11 -5.39 6.45 -6.92
C TYR A 11 -4.07 7.07 -7.36
N GLU A 12 -3.50 6.52 -8.43
CA GLU A 12 -2.22 6.94 -9.01
C GLU A 12 -2.13 8.45 -9.29
N SER A 13 -3.23 9.08 -9.71
CA SER A 13 -3.31 10.53 -9.90
C SER A 13 -2.98 11.31 -8.62
N SER A 14 -3.46 10.84 -7.48
CA SER A 14 -3.13 11.41 -6.16
C SER A 14 -1.68 11.11 -5.77
N LEU A 15 -1.20 9.89 -6.03
CA LEU A 15 0.18 9.48 -5.74
C LEU A 15 1.23 10.30 -6.51
N LYS A 16 0.90 10.73 -7.73
CA LYS A 16 1.78 11.57 -8.57
C LYS A 16 1.96 13.00 -8.06
N SER A 17 1.03 13.49 -7.23
CA SER A 17 1.01 14.90 -6.81
C SER A 17 1.32 15.11 -5.34
N ARG A 18 1.37 14.04 -4.52
CA ARG A 18 1.48 14.13 -3.07
C ARG A 18 2.32 13.01 -2.48
N SER A 19 3.01 13.32 -1.39
CA SER A 19 3.64 12.33 -0.52
C SER A 19 2.66 11.91 0.58
N TYR A 20 2.65 10.64 0.96
CA TYR A 20 1.68 10.09 1.91
C TYR A 20 2.30 9.42 3.14
N ILE A 21 1.61 9.53 4.27
CA ILE A 21 1.69 8.58 5.39
C ILE A 21 0.37 7.80 5.40
N LEU A 22 0.45 6.50 5.17
CA LEU A 22 -0.69 5.59 5.29
C LEU A 22 -0.96 5.37 6.78
N ASP A 23 -2.03 5.96 7.29
CA ASP A 23 -2.43 5.87 8.68
C ASP A 23 -3.18 4.56 8.95
N MET A 24 -2.43 3.61 9.47
CA MET A 24 -2.87 2.27 9.82
C MET A 24 -2.77 2.02 11.32
N THR A 25 -2.94 3.07 12.13
CA THR A 25 -2.70 3.08 13.59
C THR A 25 -3.88 2.62 14.44
N SER A 26 -5.01 2.23 13.83
CA SER A 26 -6.17 1.73 14.58
C SER A 26 -5.85 0.37 15.25
N GLN A 27 -5.45 0.40 16.52
CA GLN A 27 -4.71 -0.67 17.17
C GLN A 27 -5.44 -2.03 17.24
N TYR A 28 -6.77 -2.01 17.28
CA TYR A 28 -7.64 -3.18 17.48
C TYR A 28 -8.47 -3.52 16.24
N SER A 29 -7.93 -3.28 15.04
CA SER A 29 -8.65 -3.50 13.80
C SER A 29 -7.77 -4.02 12.67
N ASN A 30 -8.38 -4.74 11.74
CA ASN A 30 -7.77 -5.01 10.45
C ASN A 30 -7.85 -3.76 9.58
N GLN A 31 -6.77 -3.42 8.88
CA GLN A 31 -6.78 -2.34 7.89
C GLN A 31 -6.15 -2.82 6.58
N ASP A 32 -6.82 -2.51 5.47
CA ASP A 32 -6.37 -2.75 4.09
C ASP A 32 -6.35 -1.41 3.36
N VAL A 33 -5.18 -1.04 2.84
CA VAL A 33 -5.01 0.10 1.93
C VAL A 33 -4.64 -0.44 0.57
N THR A 34 -5.34 0.00 -0.47
CA THR A 34 -5.07 -0.37 -1.85
C THR A 34 -4.60 0.86 -2.64
N LEU A 35 -3.37 0.80 -3.14
CA LEU A 35 -2.84 1.75 -4.12
C LEU A 35 -3.31 1.32 -5.51
N VAL A 36 -4.07 2.18 -6.17
CA VAL A 36 -4.77 1.88 -7.44
C VAL A 36 -4.04 2.56 -8.60
N PHE A 37 -3.57 1.75 -9.54
CA PHE A 37 -2.84 2.17 -10.73
C PHE A 37 -3.65 2.00 -12.01
N TYR A 38 -3.28 2.72 -13.06
CA TYR A 38 -3.92 2.60 -14.37
C TYR A 38 -3.05 1.77 -15.30
N LYS A 39 -3.62 0.76 -15.97
CA LYS A 39 -2.89 -0.04 -16.98
C LYS A 39 -2.29 0.80 -18.10
N SER A 40 -2.92 1.93 -18.44
CA SER A 40 -2.45 2.89 -19.45
C SER A 40 -1.12 3.55 -19.09
N ASP A 41 -0.71 3.46 -17.83
CA ASP A 41 0.56 3.98 -17.32
C ASP A 41 1.63 2.89 -17.14
N ASP A 42 1.39 1.68 -17.64
CA ASP A 42 2.40 0.62 -17.67
C ASP A 42 3.64 1.04 -18.46
N GLY A 43 4.80 0.77 -17.87
CA GLY A 43 6.10 1.15 -18.40
C GLY A 43 6.49 2.60 -18.15
N LYS A 44 5.62 3.42 -17.56
CA LYS A 44 5.93 4.81 -17.22
C LYS A 44 6.59 4.92 -15.85
N PRO A 45 7.52 5.86 -15.67
CA PRO A 45 8.09 6.17 -14.37
C PRO A 45 7.06 6.90 -13.49
N ILE A 46 7.12 6.66 -12.19
CA ILE A 46 6.37 7.36 -11.17
C ILE A 46 7.28 7.65 -9.97
N TYR A 47 7.22 8.88 -9.46
CA TYR A 47 7.85 9.23 -8.20
C TYR A 47 6.88 8.91 -7.07
N LEU A 48 7.33 8.18 -6.06
CA LEU A 48 6.56 7.80 -4.89
C LEU A 48 7.32 8.16 -3.62
N ASP A 49 6.60 8.76 -2.68
CA ASP A 49 7.10 9.05 -1.34
C ASP A 49 6.00 8.68 -0.33
N ILE A 50 5.96 7.40 0.01
CA ILE A 50 4.89 6.78 0.81
C ILE A 50 5.52 6.10 2.01
N TYR A 51 5.05 6.48 3.19
CA TYR A 51 5.38 5.85 4.46
C TYR A 51 4.16 5.09 4.97
N VAL A 52 4.40 4.02 5.72
CA VAL A 52 3.37 3.34 6.50
C VAL A 52 3.60 3.69 7.97
N ASP A 53 2.51 4.02 8.64
CA ASP A 53 2.44 4.15 10.10
C ASP A 53 1.38 3.16 10.60
N ALA A 54 1.82 2.04 11.16
CA ALA A 54 0.97 0.92 11.50
C ALA A 54 1.17 0.52 12.96
N THR A 55 0.08 0.58 13.72
CA THR A 55 0.07 0.17 15.13
C THR A 55 -0.94 -0.95 15.32
N ILE A 56 -0.53 -1.97 16.07
CA ILE A 56 -1.37 -3.09 16.49
C ILE A 56 -1.17 -3.32 17.98
N ASN A 57 -2.26 -3.36 18.74
CA ASN A 57 -2.26 -3.77 20.13
C ASN A 57 -3.17 -4.99 20.26
N ALA A 58 -2.60 -6.17 20.01
CA ALA A 58 -3.38 -7.40 19.93
C ALA A 58 -3.28 -8.16 21.26
N SER A 59 -4.43 -8.47 21.85
CA SER A 59 -4.55 -9.49 22.92
C SER A 59 -4.81 -10.85 22.26
N SER A 60 -5.87 -11.57 22.64
CA SER A 60 -6.19 -12.88 22.09
C SER A 60 -6.61 -12.84 20.61
N THR A 61 -7.14 -11.72 20.11
CA THR A 61 -7.54 -11.54 18.71
C THR A 61 -6.34 -11.15 17.84
N LYS A 62 -6.17 -11.82 16.69
CA LYS A 62 -5.17 -11.45 15.69
C LYS A 62 -5.69 -10.29 14.83
N TYR A 63 -4.89 -9.24 14.68
CA TYR A 63 -5.16 -8.14 13.73
C TYR A 63 -4.10 -8.08 12.64
N THR A 64 -4.48 -7.57 11.47
CA THR A 64 -3.60 -7.45 10.29
C THR A 64 -3.66 -6.06 9.65
N LYS A 65 -2.51 -5.62 9.14
CA LYS A 65 -2.35 -4.38 8.37
C LYS A 65 -1.76 -4.77 7.01
N VAL A 66 -2.45 -4.41 5.94
CA VAL A 66 -2.10 -4.81 4.58
C VAL A 66 -2.07 -3.60 3.66
N VAL A 67 -1.03 -3.49 2.85
CA VAL A 67 -1.02 -2.60 1.68
C VAL A 67 -0.96 -3.43 0.42
N ASN A 68 -1.84 -3.11 -0.53
CA ASN A 68 -2.00 -3.80 -1.79
C ASN A 68 -1.77 -2.85 -2.97
N LEU A 69 -1.35 -3.41 -4.10
CA LEU A 69 -1.38 -2.78 -5.41
C LEU A 69 -2.48 -3.42 -6.26
N LYS A 70 -3.13 -2.62 -7.10
CA LYS A 70 -4.24 -3.07 -7.95
C LYS A 70 -4.35 -2.20 -9.21
N TYR A 71 -4.72 -2.77 -10.36
CA TYR A 71 -5.19 -1.96 -11.49
C TYR A 71 -6.66 -1.57 -11.32
N SER A 72 -7.01 -0.33 -11.69
CA SER A 72 -8.35 0.23 -11.49
C SER A 72 -9.48 -0.61 -12.09
N ASP A 73 -9.22 -1.29 -13.21
CA ASP A 73 -10.16 -2.09 -13.98
C ASP A 73 -10.02 -3.62 -13.75
N GLU A 74 -9.17 -4.03 -12.80
CA GLU A 74 -8.97 -5.43 -12.44
C GLU A 74 -9.66 -5.78 -11.12
N SER A 75 -9.77 -7.07 -10.80
CA SER A 75 -10.24 -7.54 -9.48
C SER A 75 -9.09 -8.00 -8.58
N GLN A 76 -8.00 -8.48 -9.19
CA GLN A 76 -6.85 -9.02 -8.47
C GLN A 76 -6.00 -7.93 -7.82
N LYS A 77 -5.46 -8.27 -6.66
CA LYS A 77 -4.55 -7.42 -5.88
C LYS A 77 -3.20 -8.11 -5.72
N LEU A 78 -2.14 -7.32 -5.57
CA LEU A 78 -0.82 -7.77 -5.14
C LEU A 78 -0.50 -7.17 -3.78
N MET A 79 -0.28 -8.02 -2.78
CA MET A 79 0.12 -7.56 -1.45
C MET A 79 1.60 -7.17 -1.46
N ILE A 80 1.92 -5.98 -0.93
CA ILE A 80 3.28 -5.44 -0.86
C ILE A 80 3.75 -5.12 0.56
N PHE A 81 2.81 -5.04 1.50
CA PHE A 81 3.09 -4.86 2.91
C PHE A 81 2.15 -5.74 3.72
N TYR A 82 2.70 -6.41 4.73
CA TYR A 82 1.95 -7.21 5.68
C TYR A 82 2.55 -7.04 7.08
N ARG A 83 1.69 -6.69 8.03
CA ARG A 83 1.97 -6.78 9.46
C ARG A 83 0.81 -7.46 10.15
N ALA A 84 1.13 -8.28 11.13
CA ALA A 84 0.14 -8.94 11.96
C ALA A 84 0.67 -9.09 13.38
N ALA A 85 -0.24 -9.02 14.35
CA ALA A 85 0.07 -9.28 15.75
C ALA A 85 -1.07 -10.04 16.43
N GLN A 86 -0.71 -10.87 17.39
CA GLN A 86 -1.58 -11.56 18.34
C GLN A 86 -0.78 -11.72 19.63
N ASN A 87 -1.38 -11.46 20.78
CA ASN A 87 -0.73 -11.43 22.09
C ASN A 87 0.53 -10.56 22.11
N ALA A 88 0.50 -9.44 21.37
CA ALA A 88 1.65 -8.61 21.15
C ALA A 88 1.25 -7.18 20.77
N PHE A 89 2.11 -6.25 21.13
CA PHE A 89 2.12 -4.90 20.60
C PHE A 89 3.11 -4.81 19.42
N ARG A 90 2.71 -4.14 18.35
CA ARG A 90 3.54 -3.81 17.19
C ARG A 90 3.33 -2.35 16.83
N ASP A 91 4.43 -1.67 16.55
CA ASP A 91 4.43 -0.30 16.07
C ASP A 91 5.49 -0.20 14.97
N ASP A 92 5.04 0.09 13.76
CA ASP A 92 5.85 0.10 12.54
C ASP A 92 5.69 1.48 11.88
N TYR A 93 6.76 2.28 11.87
CA TYR A 93 6.85 3.49 11.05
C TYR A 93 8.03 3.39 10.10
N GLY A 94 7.77 3.47 8.79
CA GLY A 94 8.84 3.36 7.81
C GLY A 94 8.44 3.60 6.37
N PRO A 95 9.43 3.77 5.48
CA PRO A 95 9.18 3.96 4.07
C PRO A 95 8.63 2.67 3.44
N LEU A 96 7.53 2.80 2.70
CA LEU A 96 7.04 1.75 1.80
C LEU A 96 7.61 1.94 0.39
N PHE A 97 7.59 3.19 -0.10
CA PHE A 97 8.19 3.59 -1.36
C PHE A 97 8.86 4.95 -1.20
N THR A 98 10.08 5.09 -1.73
CA THR A 98 10.81 6.37 -1.74
C THR A 98 11.54 6.56 -3.07
N GLY A 99 11.27 7.66 -3.77
CA GLY A 99 11.91 8.02 -5.04
C GLY A 99 11.21 7.47 -6.28
N TRP A 100 11.97 7.30 -7.36
CA TRP A 100 11.44 6.85 -8.65
C TRP A 100 11.27 5.33 -8.75
N TYR A 101 10.20 4.93 -9.42
CA TYR A 101 9.85 3.55 -9.76
C TYR A 101 9.32 3.49 -11.20
N ILE A 102 9.43 2.35 -11.87
CA ILE A 102 8.67 2.04 -13.08
C ILE A 102 7.52 1.11 -12.72
N GLN A 103 6.30 1.48 -13.13
CA GLN A 103 5.17 0.57 -13.09
C GLN A 103 5.33 -0.49 -14.18
N LYS A 104 5.23 -1.76 -13.83
CA LYS A 104 5.14 -2.88 -14.78
C LYS A 104 3.94 -3.74 -14.46
N ARG A 105 3.54 -4.52 -15.45
CA ARG A 105 2.50 -5.54 -15.32
C ARG A 105 3.10 -6.88 -14.97
N THR A 106 2.48 -7.56 -14.02
CA THR A 106 2.60 -9.00 -13.83
C THR A 106 1.20 -9.62 -13.81
N TYR A 107 1.12 -10.94 -13.65
CA TYR A 107 -0.14 -11.67 -13.67
C TYR A 107 -0.33 -12.50 -12.40
N ARG A 108 -1.51 -12.43 -11.81
CA ARG A 108 -1.94 -13.27 -10.68
C ARG A 108 -3.23 -13.96 -11.04
N SER A 109 -3.21 -15.30 -11.04
CA SER A 109 -4.37 -16.12 -11.43
C SER A 109 -4.98 -15.69 -12.79
N GLY A 110 -4.13 -15.41 -13.77
CA GLY A 110 -4.53 -14.98 -15.11
C GLY A 110 -4.88 -13.50 -15.29
N ASN A 111 -5.06 -12.74 -14.20
CA ASN A 111 -5.41 -11.32 -14.28
C ASN A 111 -4.20 -10.42 -14.05
N ALA A 112 -4.19 -9.25 -14.71
CA ALA A 112 -3.10 -8.30 -14.58
C ALA A 112 -3.07 -7.66 -13.18
N VAL A 113 -1.88 -7.50 -12.61
CA VAL A 113 -1.65 -6.71 -11.40
C VAL A 113 -0.39 -5.85 -11.56
N PRO A 114 -0.36 -4.63 -11.00
CA PRO A 114 0.81 -3.77 -11.09
C PRO A 114 1.90 -4.22 -10.12
N ILE A 115 3.15 -4.09 -10.56
CA ILE A 115 4.36 -4.12 -9.73
C ILE A 115 5.13 -2.82 -9.92
N LEU A 116 5.85 -2.40 -8.88
CA LEU A 116 6.68 -1.20 -8.90
C LEU A 116 8.15 -1.62 -8.80
N ILE A 117 8.91 -1.38 -9.87
CA ILE A 117 10.34 -1.69 -9.94
C ILE A 117 11.11 -0.41 -9.62
N LYS A 118 11.98 -0.47 -8.61
CA LYS A 118 12.80 0.67 -8.20
C LYS A 118 13.76 1.09 -9.33
N LEU A 119 13.86 2.40 -9.57
CA LEU A 119 14.87 3.04 -10.42
C LEU A 119 16.06 3.54 -9.61
#